data_AF-A0A2D7PFB8-F1
#
_entry.id   AF-A0A2D7PFB8-F1
#
_cell.length_a   1.000
_cell.length_b   1.000
_cell.length_c   1.000
_cell.angle_alpha   90.00
_cell.angle_beta   90.00
_cell.angle_gamma   90.00
#
_symmetry.space_group_name_H-M   'P 1'
#
loop_
_entity.id
_entity.type
_entity.pdbx_description
1 polymer ?
#
loop_
_entity_poly.entity_id
_entity_poly.type
_entity_poly.pdbx_seq_one_letter_code
_entity_poly.pdbx_strand_id
1 'polypeptide(L)'
;MSGKNLSALRGECTSLADSPCIGWCTVRQFGDKRCKGCGRHDYECDSTYWNALPDWKKKLINLRNAGDGYQIKHIKGNSRPIPRIVVNNTRPKDHPETQY
;
A
#
# COMPACT_ATOMS: atom_id res chain seq x y z
N MET A 1 -25.78 2.56 -7.52
CA MET A 1 -24.64 1.76 -8.03
C MET A 1 -23.42 2.65 -8.05
N SER A 2 -22.37 2.30 -7.30
CA SER A 2 -21.16 3.11 -7.18
C SER A 2 -20.40 3.10 -8.52
N GLY A 3 -20.38 4.25 -9.22
CA GLY A 3 -19.55 4.45 -10.40
C GLY A 3 -18.09 4.29 -9.98
N LYS A 4 -17.48 3.17 -10.37
CA LYS A 4 -16.07 2.89 -10.04
C LYS A 4 -15.21 3.97 -10.71
N ASN A 5 -14.64 4.83 -9.89
CA ASN A 5 -13.79 5.93 -10.31
C ASN A 5 -12.58 5.36 -11.08
N LEU A 6 -12.30 5.83 -12.30
CA LEU A 6 -11.21 5.33 -13.15
C LEU A 6 -9.85 5.40 -12.44
N SER A 7 -9.65 6.41 -11.60
CA SER A 7 -8.48 6.58 -10.75
C SER A 7 -8.26 5.39 -9.79
N ALA A 8 -9.34 4.83 -9.23
CA ALA A 8 -9.23 3.68 -8.32
C ALA A 8 -8.73 2.42 -9.05
N LEU A 9 -9.13 2.23 -10.32
CA LEU A 9 -8.66 1.12 -11.16
C LEU A 9 -7.16 1.24 -11.50
N ARG A 10 -6.66 2.47 -11.63
CA ARG A 10 -5.23 2.76 -11.83
C ARG A 10 -4.40 2.64 -10.54
N GLY A 11 -5.06 2.35 -9.41
CA GLY A 11 -4.38 2.29 -8.12
C GLY A 11 -4.03 3.67 -7.56
N GLU A 12 -4.68 4.73 -8.01
CA GLU A 12 -4.60 6.04 -7.38
C GLU A 12 -5.46 6.04 -6.09
N CYS A 13 -5.13 6.91 -5.15
CA CYS A 13 -6.00 7.19 -4.00
C CYS A 13 -6.81 8.45 -4.30
N THR A 14 -8.12 8.34 -4.26
CA THR A 14 -9.06 9.45 -4.48
C THR A 14 -9.64 9.98 -3.18
N SER A 15 -9.63 9.15 -2.13
CA SER A 15 -10.14 9.47 -0.81
C SER A 15 -9.26 8.87 0.28
N LEU A 16 -9.15 9.58 1.41
CA LEU A 16 -8.53 9.04 2.61
C LEU A 16 -9.31 7.83 3.18
N ALA A 17 -10.55 7.59 2.75
CA ALA A 17 -11.31 6.38 3.12
C ALA A 17 -10.97 5.16 2.25
N ASP A 18 -10.17 5.34 1.19
CA ASP A 18 -9.75 4.24 0.31
C ASP A 18 -8.88 3.21 1.07
N SER A 19 -8.73 2.03 0.50
CA SER A 19 -7.88 0.98 1.07
C SER A 19 -6.42 1.45 1.19
N PRO A 20 -5.77 1.37 2.37
CA PRO A 20 -4.38 1.79 2.57
C PRO A 20 -3.35 0.81 1.99
N CYS A 21 -3.78 -0.31 1.42
CA CYS A 21 -2.89 -1.38 0.96
C CYS A 21 -2.12 -0.98 -0.31
N ILE A 22 -0.79 -1.17 -0.29
CA ILE A 22 0.12 -0.97 -1.43
C ILE A 22 0.17 -2.16 -2.42
N GLY A 23 -0.84 -3.04 -2.36
CA GLY A 23 -0.89 -4.25 -3.19
C GLY A 23 -0.03 -5.42 -2.70
N TRP A 24 0.56 -5.34 -1.51
CA TRP A 24 1.30 -6.44 -0.87
C TRP A 24 0.80 -6.64 0.57
N CYS A 25 -0.18 -7.52 0.75
CA CYS A 25 -0.83 -7.74 2.04
C CYS A 25 -0.23 -8.97 2.73
N THR A 26 0.65 -8.76 3.70
CA THR A 26 1.34 -9.88 4.36
C THR A 26 0.43 -10.69 5.28
N VAL A 27 -0.65 -10.09 5.80
CA VAL A 27 -1.72 -10.81 6.52
C VAL A 27 -2.34 -11.89 5.63
N ARG A 28 -2.77 -11.52 4.42
CA ARG A 28 -3.48 -12.42 3.52
C ARG A 28 -2.56 -13.43 2.83
N GLN A 29 -1.29 -13.08 2.62
CA GLN A 29 -0.32 -13.94 1.93
C GLN A 29 0.45 -14.86 2.88
N PHE A 30 0.78 -14.38 4.09
CA PHE A 30 1.69 -15.07 5.02
C PHE A 30 1.08 -15.32 6.40
N GLY A 31 -0.16 -14.89 6.65
CA GLY A 31 -0.82 -15.10 7.95
C GLY A 31 -0.33 -14.20 9.07
N ASP A 32 0.36 -13.09 8.76
CA ASP A 32 0.73 -12.09 9.77
C ASP A 32 -0.53 -11.52 10.46
N LYS A 33 -0.46 -11.20 11.77
CA LYS A 33 -1.56 -10.52 12.48
C LYS A 33 -1.76 -9.07 12.06
N ARG A 34 -0.71 -8.44 11.51
CA ARG A 34 -0.71 -7.05 11.06
C ARG A 34 0.10 -6.93 9.78
N CYS A 35 -0.44 -6.23 8.79
CA CYS A 35 0.20 -6.09 7.50
C CYS A 35 1.46 -5.23 7.62
N LYS A 36 2.61 -5.77 7.22
CA LYS A 36 3.90 -5.05 7.26
C LYS A 36 3.97 -3.88 6.27
N GLY A 37 3.13 -3.90 5.23
CA GLY A 37 3.04 -2.82 4.25
C GLY A 37 2.13 -1.68 4.71
N CYS A 38 0.85 -1.98 4.94
CA CYS A 38 -0.17 -0.95 5.19
C CYS A 38 -0.65 -0.82 6.64
N GLY A 39 -0.13 -1.63 7.56
CA GLY A 39 -0.44 -1.51 8.99
C GLY A 39 -1.81 -1.99 9.42
N ARG A 40 -2.67 -2.47 8.51
CA ARG A 40 -3.98 -3.04 8.90
C ARG A 40 -3.82 -4.34 9.67
N HIS A 41 -4.64 -4.51 10.70
CA HIS A 41 -4.80 -5.80 11.39
C HIS A 41 -5.53 -6.82 10.51
N ASP A 42 -5.46 -8.08 10.90
CA ASP A 42 -6.14 -9.19 10.23
C ASP A 42 -7.64 -8.98 10.03
N TYR A 43 -8.36 -8.60 11.10
CA TYR A 43 -9.78 -8.29 11.03
C TYR A 43 -10.07 -7.04 10.19
N GLU A 44 -9.19 -6.04 10.21
CA GLU A 44 -9.29 -4.83 9.37
C GLU A 44 -9.07 -5.15 7.87
N CYS A 45 -8.38 -6.27 7.58
CA CYS A 45 -8.18 -6.78 6.22
C CYS A 45 -9.34 -7.65 5.72
N ASP A 46 -10.34 -7.91 6.56
CA ASP A 46 -11.58 -8.54 6.13
C ASP A 46 -12.47 -7.53 5.39
N SER A 47 -12.92 -7.90 4.19
CA SER A 47 -13.77 -7.03 3.38
C SER A 47 -15.13 -6.76 4.04
N THR A 48 -15.66 -7.72 4.79
CA THR A 48 -16.94 -7.60 5.51
C THR A 48 -16.81 -6.51 6.57
N TYR A 49 -15.74 -6.57 7.36
CA TYR A 49 -15.44 -5.55 8.36
C TYR A 49 -15.17 -4.20 7.71
N TRP A 50 -14.27 -4.14 6.72
CA TRP A 50 -13.86 -2.89 6.09
C TRP A 50 -15.02 -2.19 5.39
N ASN A 51 -15.87 -2.92 4.66
CA ASN A 51 -16.98 -2.35 3.93
C ASN A 51 -18.13 -1.91 4.86
N ALA A 52 -18.28 -2.55 6.03
CA ALA A 52 -19.26 -2.14 7.03
C ALA A 52 -18.85 -0.88 7.79
N LEU A 53 -17.57 -0.48 7.76
CA LEU A 53 -17.12 0.73 8.43
C LEU A 53 -17.62 2.01 7.73
N PRO A 54 -18.07 3.02 8.49
CA PRO A 54 -18.29 4.35 7.95
C PRO A 54 -16.97 4.98 7.53
N ASP A 55 -17.01 5.87 6.54
CA ASP A 55 -15.81 6.42 5.92
C ASP A 55 -14.92 7.20 6.88
N TRP A 56 -15.49 7.88 7.88
CA TRP A 56 -14.69 8.56 8.90
C TRP A 56 -13.84 7.58 9.73
N LYS A 57 -14.34 6.36 10.02
CA LYS A 57 -13.55 5.32 10.70
C LYS A 57 -12.43 4.81 9.80
N LYS A 58 -12.69 4.60 8.51
CA LYS A 58 -11.66 4.20 7.55
C LYS A 58 -10.54 5.24 7.47
N LYS A 59 -10.91 6.54 7.42
CA LYS A 59 -9.97 7.66 7.45
C LYS A 59 -9.11 7.65 8.72
N LEU A 60 -9.72 7.45 9.90
CA LEU A 60 -9.00 7.35 11.16
C LEU A 60 -8.01 6.18 11.19
N ILE A 61 -8.38 5.00 10.70
CA ILE A 61 -7.47 3.85 10.60
C ILE A 61 -6.27 4.20 9.70
N ASN A 62 -6.52 4.85 8.57
CA ASN A 62 -5.46 5.24 7.65
C ASN A 62 -4.52 6.29 8.27
N LEU A 63 -5.06 7.29 8.99
CA LEU A 63 -4.27 8.26 9.75
C LEU A 63 -3.44 7.60 10.86
N ARG A 64 -4.05 6.66 11.62
CA ARG A 64 -3.33 5.89 12.65
C ARG A 64 -2.15 5.15 12.04
N ASN A 65 -2.38 4.39 10.96
CA ASN A 65 -1.32 3.61 10.33
C ASN A 65 -0.23 4.50 9.72
N ALA A 66 -0.59 5.67 9.17
CA ALA A 66 0.39 6.67 8.74
C ALA A 66 1.22 7.21 9.92
N GLY A 67 0.57 7.54 11.05
CA GLY A 67 1.23 8.00 12.27
C GLY A 67 2.17 6.96 12.90
N ASP A 68 1.81 5.68 12.79
CA ASP A 68 2.63 4.54 13.21
C ASP A 68 3.82 4.27 12.26
N GLY A 69 3.99 5.07 11.19
CA GLY A 69 5.11 4.97 10.26
C GLY A 69 4.93 3.96 9.12
N TYR A 70 3.73 3.41 8.91
CA TYR A 70 3.48 2.50 7.79
C TYR A 70 3.44 3.25 6.46
N GLN A 71 4.02 2.64 5.43
CA GLN A 71 4.05 3.17 4.07
C GLN A 71 2.74 2.88 3.34
N ILE A 72 1.63 3.46 3.82
CA ILE A 72 0.31 3.27 3.23
C ILE A 72 0.23 3.86 1.81
N LYS A 73 -0.69 3.31 1.01
CA LYS A 73 -0.95 3.70 -0.38
C LYS A 73 -1.18 5.21 -0.56
N HIS A 74 -1.80 5.89 0.41
CA HIS A 74 -2.05 7.33 0.37
C HIS A 74 -0.79 8.19 0.40
N ILE A 75 0.31 7.67 0.95
CA ILE A 75 1.60 8.39 1.04
C ILE A 75 2.52 7.97 -0.09
N LYS A 76 2.68 6.65 -0.27
CA LYS A 76 3.67 6.09 -1.19
C LYS A 76 3.14 5.88 -2.61
N GLY A 77 1.82 5.86 -2.79
CA GLY A 77 1.17 5.34 -3.99
C GLY A 77 1.19 3.80 -4.02
N ASN A 78 0.81 3.23 -5.16
CA ASN A 78 0.74 1.78 -5.34
C ASN A 78 2.12 1.18 -5.67
N SER A 79 3.08 1.34 -4.77
CA SER A 79 4.45 0.83 -4.93
C SER A 79 4.58 -0.52 -4.21
N ARG A 80 4.25 -1.61 -4.91
CA ARG A 80 4.55 -2.96 -4.41
C ARG A 80 6.04 -3.04 -4.07
N PRO A 81 6.43 -3.66 -2.94
CA PRO A 81 7.84 -3.89 -2.65
C PRO A 81 8.47 -4.66 -3.82
N ILE A 82 9.43 -4.04 -4.50
CA ILE A 82 10.16 -4.68 -5.58
C ILE A 82 11.23 -5.57 -4.94
N PRO A 83 11.36 -6.85 -5.30
CA PRO A 83 12.43 -7.71 -4.77
C PRO A 83 13.80 -7.07 -5.04
N ARG A 84 14.70 -7.06 -4.03
CA ARG A 84 16.05 -6.46 -4.18
C ARG A 84 16.83 -7.02 -5.37
N ILE A 85 16.61 -8.29 -5.71
CA ILE A 85 17.22 -8.95 -6.88
C ILE A 85 16.87 -8.20 -8.17
N VAL A 86 15.62 -7.76 -8.30
CA VAL A 86 15.17 -6.98 -9.47
C VAL A 86 15.76 -5.59 -9.44
N VAL A 87 15.81 -4.93 -8.28
CA VAL A 87 16.41 -3.58 -8.11
C VAL A 87 17.89 -3.56 -8.48
N ASN A 88 18.63 -4.62 -8.16
CA ASN A 88 20.04 -4.73 -8.52
C ASN A 88 20.27 -4.94 -10.01
N ASN A 89 19.32 -5.57 -10.72
CA ASN A 89 19.42 -5.83 -12.16
C ASN A 89 18.91 -4.68 -13.05
N THR A 90 18.17 -3.71 -12.49
CA THR A 90 17.64 -2.56 -13.23
C THR A 90 18.43 -1.28 -13.07
N ARG A 91 19.48 -1.26 -12.23
CA ARG A 91 20.44 -0.15 -12.23
C ARG A 91 21.18 -0.13 -13.57
N PRO A 92 21.20 0.99 -14.31
CA PRO A 92 22.12 1.14 -15.43
C PRO A 92 23.53 0.86 -14.91
N LYS A 93 24.28 0.03 -15.62
CA LYS A 93 25.73 -0.04 -15.42
C LYS A 93 26.27 1.28 -15.98
N ASP A 94 26.31 2.31 -15.15
CA ASP A 94 26.87 3.59 -15.56
C ASP A 94 28.32 3.40 -16.05
N HIS A 95 28.62 4.20 -17.06
CA HIS A 95 29.75 4.20 -17.97
C HIS A 95 31.13 3.98 -17.33
N PRO A 96 32.11 3.41 -18.08
CA PRO A 96 33.46 3.17 -17.59
C PRO A 96 34.09 4.47 -17.07
N GLU A 97 34.69 4.37 -15.88
CA GLU A 97 35.50 5.40 -15.26
C GLU A 97 36.48 5.96 -16.29
N THR A 98 36.31 7.24 -16.65
CA THR A 98 37.36 7.97 -17.34
C THR A 98 38.44 8.28 -16.31
N GLN A 99 39.46 7.43 -16.30
CA GLN A 99 40.76 7.72 -15.68
C GLN A 99 41.46 8.79 -16.53
N TYR A 100 41.66 9.97 -15.96
CA TYR A 100 42.73 10.90 -16.32
C TYR A 100 43.28 11.50 -15.02
#